data_AF-A0A3S0CZG7-F1
#
_entry.id   AF-A0A3S0CZG7-F1
#
_cell.length_a   1.000
_cell.length_b   1.000
_cell.length_c   1.000
_cell.angle_alpha   90.00
_cell.angle_beta   90.00
_cell.angle_gamma   90.00
#
_symmetry.space_group_name_H-M   'P 1'
#
loop_
_entity.id
_entity.type
_entity.pdbx_description
1 polymer ?
#
loop_
_entity_poly.entity_id
_entity_poly.type
_entity_poly.pdbx_seq_one_letter_code
_entity_poly.pdbx_strand_id
1 'polypeptide(L)'
;MLKNPWETPEGKAIWKDSKGNPSEAKYWEWLRGSLRRLWSDYPLRKEWKKRQLRPLTKEEKESKLFHPSTKNVGQCSYCMQWFAGSKLECDHKVESEGCTSKETAESFLWHCGGLTGDDFRLACKPCHKTRSYQQRTGGSFEEAHIAKQAIAIQKVKGGDVKWLEARDVLPGKNAKIRKQQVIDKLKEETSGEPN
;
A
#
# COMPACT_ATOMS: atom_id res chain seq x y z
N MET A 1 -11.71 -4.44 -39.53
CA MET A 1 -11.30 -4.01 -38.18
C MET A 1 -11.04 -5.26 -37.36
N LEU A 2 -9.92 -5.32 -36.61
CA LEU A 2 -9.71 -6.39 -35.63
C LEU A 2 -10.78 -6.25 -34.54
N LYS A 3 -11.53 -7.32 -34.29
CA LYS A 3 -12.51 -7.35 -33.19
C LYS A 3 -11.77 -7.33 -31.86
N ASN A 4 -12.33 -6.64 -30.87
CA ASN A 4 -11.72 -6.67 -29.55
C ASN A 4 -11.86 -8.07 -28.92
N PRO A 5 -10.91 -8.52 -28.09
CA PRO A 5 -10.96 -9.85 -27.48
C PRO A 5 -12.25 -10.14 -26.71
N TRP A 6 -12.88 -9.14 -26.08
CA TRP A 6 -14.15 -9.29 -25.35
C TRP A 6 -15.41 -9.31 -26.24
N GLU A 7 -15.27 -9.02 -27.53
CA GLU A 7 -16.38 -9.00 -28.50
C GLU A 7 -16.51 -10.32 -29.29
N THR A 8 -15.50 -11.19 -29.22
CA THR A 8 -15.51 -12.49 -29.91
C THR A 8 -16.40 -13.51 -29.19
N PRO A 9 -16.86 -14.59 -29.85
CA PRO A 9 -17.62 -15.65 -29.18
C PRO A 9 -16.93 -16.21 -27.92
N GLU A 10 -15.62 -16.41 -27.98
CA GLU A 10 -14.78 -16.88 -26.86
C GLU A 10 -14.73 -15.83 -25.74
N GLY A 11 -14.45 -14.58 -26.10
CA GLY A 11 -14.40 -13.48 -25.14
C GLY A 11 -15.72 -13.26 -24.41
N LYS A 12 -16.83 -13.31 -25.16
CA LYS A 12 -18.17 -13.21 -24.60
C LYS A 12 -18.49 -14.36 -23.65
N ALA A 13 -17.84 -15.52 -23.77
CA ALA A 13 -18.03 -16.63 -22.83
C ALA A 13 -17.34 -16.40 -21.48
N ILE A 14 -16.22 -15.65 -21.46
CA ILE A 14 -15.33 -15.47 -20.31
C ILE A 14 -15.54 -14.12 -19.62
N TRP A 15 -15.52 -13.03 -20.40
CA TRP A 15 -15.54 -11.65 -19.93
C TRP A 15 -16.97 -11.12 -19.88
N LYS A 16 -17.71 -11.53 -18.84
CA LYS A 16 -19.10 -11.12 -18.64
C LYS A 16 -19.28 -10.22 -17.41
N ASP A 17 -20.21 -9.28 -17.49
CA ASP A 17 -20.70 -8.55 -16.32
C ASP A 17 -21.63 -9.43 -15.46
N SER A 18 -22.14 -8.88 -14.35
CA SER A 18 -23.06 -9.60 -13.46
C SER A 18 -24.41 -9.96 -14.09
N LYS A 19 -24.74 -9.38 -15.25
CA LYS A 19 -25.95 -9.62 -16.03
C LYS A 19 -25.70 -10.56 -17.22
N GLY A 20 -24.46 -11.05 -17.40
CA GLY A 20 -24.08 -11.95 -18.48
C GLY A 20 -23.71 -11.26 -19.79
N ASN A 21 -23.64 -9.92 -19.83
CA ASN A 21 -23.28 -9.17 -21.03
C ASN A 21 -21.75 -9.09 -21.20
N PRO A 22 -21.23 -8.98 -22.44
CA PRO A 22 -19.80 -8.81 -22.69
C PRO A 22 -19.24 -7.58 -21.95
N SER A 23 -18.07 -7.73 -21.32
CA SER A 23 -17.47 -6.71 -20.47
C SER A 23 -15.99 -6.48 -20.78
N GLU A 24 -15.69 -5.35 -21.40
CA GLU A 24 -14.31 -4.87 -21.60
C GLU A 24 -13.56 -4.72 -20.25
N ALA A 25 -14.23 -4.18 -19.23
CA ALA A 25 -13.63 -3.96 -17.92
C ALA A 25 -13.09 -5.26 -17.30
N LYS A 26 -13.77 -6.40 -17.53
CA LYS A 26 -13.33 -7.72 -17.04
C LYS A 26 -12.08 -8.22 -17.75
N TYR A 27 -11.95 -7.96 -19.05
CA TYR A 27 -10.74 -8.25 -19.79
C TYR A 27 -9.53 -7.47 -19.23
N TRP A 28 -9.67 -6.15 -19.04
CA TRP A 28 -8.59 -5.33 -18.49
C TRP A 28 -8.27 -5.66 -17.02
N GLU A 29 -9.27 -6.04 -16.21
CA GLU A 29 -9.06 -6.54 -14.85
C GLU A 29 -8.20 -7.82 -14.85
N TRP A 30 -8.49 -8.77 -15.74
CA TRP A 30 -7.69 -9.99 -15.91
C TRP A 30 -6.26 -9.67 -16.35
N LEU A 31 -6.08 -8.84 -17.40
CA LEU A 31 -4.76 -8.50 -17.92
C LEU A 31 -3.91 -7.77 -16.88
N ARG A 32 -4.49 -6.79 -16.18
CA ARG A 32 -3.85 -6.09 -15.06
C ARG A 32 -3.43 -7.06 -13.96
N GLY A 33 -4.27 -8.05 -13.64
CA GLY A 33 -3.94 -9.12 -12.71
C GLY A 33 -2.73 -9.95 -13.16
N SER A 34 -2.67 -10.30 -14.44
CA SER A 34 -1.51 -11.00 -15.05
C SER A 34 -0.23 -10.19 -14.96
N LEU A 35 -0.27 -8.89 -15.29
CA LEU A 35 0.90 -8.01 -15.21
C LEU A 35 1.35 -7.77 -13.75
N ARG A 36 0.44 -7.71 -12.78
CA ARG A 36 0.81 -7.67 -11.36
C ARG A 36 1.47 -8.95 -10.87
N ARG A 37 1.12 -10.11 -11.44
CA ARG A 37 1.84 -11.36 -11.17
C ARG A 37 3.27 -11.31 -11.71
N LEU A 38 3.46 -10.75 -12.91
CA LEU A 38 4.80 -10.47 -13.44
C LEU A 38 5.65 -9.65 -12.44
N TRP A 39 5.11 -8.55 -11.89
CA TRP A 39 5.78 -7.78 -10.85
C TRP A 39 6.08 -8.60 -9.58
N SER A 40 5.11 -9.39 -9.12
CA SER A 40 5.29 -10.23 -7.93
C SER A 40 6.44 -11.23 -8.11
N ASP A 41 6.60 -11.77 -9.31
CA ASP A 41 7.65 -12.73 -9.61
C ASP A 41 8.90 -12.14 -10.25
N TYR A 42 8.97 -10.82 -10.39
CA TYR A 42 10.06 -10.14 -11.06
C TYR A 42 11.41 -10.42 -10.39
N PRO A 43 12.39 -11.06 -11.09
CA PRO A 43 13.64 -11.49 -10.47
C PRO A 43 14.48 -10.35 -9.93
N LEU A 44 14.56 -9.24 -10.68
CA LEU A 44 15.38 -8.08 -10.31
C LEU A 44 14.86 -7.43 -9.02
N ARG A 45 13.54 -7.36 -8.85
CA ARG A 45 12.90 -6.93 -7.59
C ARG A 45 13.31 -7.78 -6.40
N LYS A 46 13.30 -9.11 -6.56
CA LYS A 46 13.65 -10.06 -5.49
C LYS A 46 15.12 -9.91 -5.09
N GLU A 47 16.00 -9.78 -6.07
CA GLU A 47 17.43 -9.60 -5.84
C GLU A 47 17.75 -8.24 -5.24
N TRP A 48 17.18 -7.16 -5.79
CA TRP A 48 17.31 -5.81 -5.26
C TRP A 48 16.88 -5.75 -3.80
N LYS A 49 15.70 -6.28 -3.46
CA LYS A 49 15.20 -6.28 -2.07
C LYS A 49 16.17 -6.96 -1.12
N LYS A 50 16.77 -8.10 -1.50
CA LYS A 50 17.76 -8.79 -0.65
C LYS A 50 18.97 -7.89 -0.34
N ARG A 51 19.45 -7.14 -1.33
CA ARG A 51 20.59 -6.21 -1.19
C ARG A 51 20.29 -5.01 -0.30
N GLN A 52 19.02 -4.64 -0.16
CA GLN A 52 18.58 -3.58 0.76
C GLN A 52 18.48 -4.03 2.23
N LEU A 53 18.70 -5.32 2.51
CA LEU A 53 18.63 -5.86 3.86
C LEU A 53 20.03 -6.11 4.41
N ARG A 54 20.20 -5.87 5.72
CA ARG A 54 21.38 -6.29 6.47
C ARG A 54 21.04 -7.42 7.44
N PRO A 55 22.00 -8.26 7.85
CA PRO A 55 21.81 -9.15 8.98
C PRO A 55 21.57 -8.35 10.27
N LEU A 56 20.91 -9.00 11.23
CA LEU A 56 20.81 -8.48 12.60
C LEU A 56 22.19 -8.32 13.24
N THR A 57 22.40 -7.22 13.96
CA THR A 57 23.59 -7.04 14.80
C THR A 57 23.55 -7.96 16.01
N LYS A 58 24.67 -8.08 16.73
CA LYS A 58 24.74 -8.89 17.95
C LYS A 58 23.85 -8.31 19.05
N GLU A 59 23.88 -6.99 19.20
CA GLU A 59 23.11 -6.23 20.18
C GLU A 59 21.59 -6.38 19.93
N GLU A 60 21.15 -6.32 18.67
CA GLU A 60 19.74 -6.53 18.30
C GLU A 60 19.25 -7.95 18.63
N LYS A 61 20.13 -8.96 18.52
CA LYS A 61 19.82 -10.34 18.89
C LYS A 61 19.73 -10.51 20.40
N GLU A 62 20.70 -9.95 21.13
CA GLU A 62 20.77 -10.05 22.60
C GLU A 62 19.63 -9.31 23.29
N SER A 63 19.29 -8.11 22.81
CA SER A 63 18.16 -7.30 23.29
C SER A 63 16.79 -7.85 22.87
N LYS A 64 16.74 -8.88 22.02
CA LYS A 64 15.49 -9.46 21.47
C LYS A 64 14.59 -8.41 20.82
N LEU A 65 15.18 -7.40 20.19
CA LEU A 65 14.44 -6.31 19.53
C LEU A 65 13.51 -6.83 18.43
N PHE A 66 13.92 -7.91 17.75
CA PHE A 66 13.13 -8.59 16.73
C PHE A 66 12.82 -10.02 17.14
N HIS A 67 11.78 -10.60 16.53
CA HIS A 67 11.42 -12.01 16.73
C HIS A 67 12.64 -12.92 16.46
N PRO A 68 12.91 -13.97 17.26
CA PRO A 68 14.12 -14.79 17.15
C PRO A 68 14.38 -15.43 15.78
N SER A 69 13.33 -15.67 14.99
CA SER A 69 13.45 -16.22 13.62
C SER A 69 13.83 -15.17 12.57
N THR A 70 13.90 -13.90 12.94
CA THR A 70 14.34 -12.82 12.05
C THR A 70 15.82 -13.01 11.75
N LYS A 71 16.20 -12.98 10.47
CA LYS A 71 17.61 -13.10 10.06
C LYS A 71 18.16 -11.77 9.57
N ASN A 72 17.34 -11.08 8.77
CA ASN A 72 17.69 -9.83 8.12
C ASN A 72 16.63 -8.76 8.40
N VAL A 73 17.10 -7.53 8.50
CA VAL A 73 16.31 -6.32 8.73
C VAL A 73 16.60 -5.30 7.64
N GLY A 74 15.65 -4.40 7.40
CA GLY A 74 15.81 -3.29 6.47
C GLY A 74 15.10 -2.05 6.98
N GLN A 75 15.44 -0.90 6.41
CA GLN A 75 14.88 0.38 6.80
C GLN A 75 13.76 0.79 5.83
N CYS A 76 12.60 1.18 6.35
CA CYS A 76 11.52 1.73 5.53
C CYS A 76 11.92 3.12 5.01
N SER A 77 11.82 3.35 3.70
CA SER A 77 12.17 4.62 3.06
C SER A 77 11.22 5.78 3.41
N TYR A 78 10.07 5.50 4.02
CA TYR A 78 9.11 6.54 4.43
C TYR A 78 9.29 6.97 5.88
N CYS A 79 9.28 6.03 6.82
CA CYS A 79 9.32 6.33 8.25
C CYS A 79 10.72 6.16 8.88
N MET A 80 11.71 5.75 8.09
CA MET A 80 13.10 5.51 8.52
C MET A 80 13.27 4.50 9.66
N GLN A 81 12.22 3.76 10.03
CA GLN A 81 12.28 2.72 11.05
C GLN A 81 12.77 1.40 10.48
N TRP A 82 13.43 0.61 11.33
CA TRP A 82 13.92 -0.73 11.00
C TRP A 82 12.85 -1.80 11.21
N PHE A 83 12.72 -2.70 10.26
CA PHE A 83 11.76 -3.81 10.33
C PHE A 83 12.41 -5.12 9.90
N ALA A 84 11.87 -6.23 10.40
CA ALA A 84 12.16 -7.55 9.83
C ALA A 84 11.90 -7.54 8.32
N GLY A 85 12.80 -8.13 7.52
CA GLY A 85 12.68 -8.11 6.05
C GLY A 85 11.38 -8.71 5.50
N SER A 86 10.74 -9.62 6.26
CA SER A 86 9.42 -10.20 5.95
C SER A 86 8.24 -9.23 6.16
N LYS A 87 8.45 -8.13 6.88
CA LYS A 87 7.47 -7.06 7.11
C LYS A 87 7.64 -5.88 6.16
N LEU A 88 8.70 -5.90 5.35
CA LEU A 88 8.96 -4.92 4.30
C LEU A 88 8.49 -5.44 2.94
N GLU A 89 8.10 -4.52 2.07
CA GLU A 89 7.68 -4.75 0.70
C GLU A 89 8.59 -3.94 -0.23
N CYS A 90 8.84 -4.47 -1.43
CA CYS A 90 9.46 -3.70 -2.49
C CYS A 90 8.34 -2.97 -3.22
N ASP A 91 8.42 -1.66 -3.24
CA ASP A 91 7.40 -0.77 -3.78
C ASP A 91 7.99 0.06 -4.92
N HIS A 92 7.14 0.54 -5.83
CA HIS A 92 7.56 1.44 -6.90
C HIS A 92 7.75 2.85 -6.34
N LYS A 93 8.76 3.58 -6.84
CA LYS A 93 8.96 4.99 -6.47
C LYS A 93 7.95 5.90 -7.13
N VAL A 94 7.60 5.61 -8.37
CA VAL A 94 6.62 6.33 -9.18
C VAL A 94 5.48 5.36 -9.44
N GLU A 95 4.25 5.80 -9.19
CA GLU A 95 3.05 4.98 -9.38
C GLU A 95 2.67 4.92 -10.87
N SER A 96 1.85 3.94 -11.22
CA SER A 96 1.26 3.84 -12.57
C SER A 96 -0.23 4.17 -12.54
N GLU A 97 -0.74 4.72 -13.64
CA GLU A 97 -2.16 4.87 -13.95
C GLU A 97 -2.89 3.51 -14.09
N GLY A 98 -2.13 2.41 -14.16
CA GLY A 98 -2.63 1.05 -14.23
C GLY A 98 -2.82 0.57 -15.66
N CYS A 99 -3.55 -0.53 -15.82
CA CYS A 99 -3.89 -1.11 -17.12
C CYS A 99 -5.42 -1.19 -17.23
N THR A 100 -6.02 -0.17 -17.83
CA THR A 100 -7.48 -0.01 -18.00
C THR A 100 -7.90 0.05 -19.46
N SER A 101 -6.94 0.17 -20.37
CA SER A 101 -7.17 0.34 -21.80
C SER A 101 -5.93 -0.11 -22.58
N LYS A 102 -6.03 -0.10 -23.91
CA LYS A 102 -4.90 -0.46 -24.78
C LYS A 102 -3.74 0.53 -24.65
N GLU A 103 -4.06 1.81 -24.50
CA GLU A 103 -3.12 2.93 -24.39
C GLU A 103 -2.29 2.84 -23.10
N THR A 104 -2.87 2.31 -22.03
CA THR A 104 -2.22 2.18 -20.71
C THR A 104 -1.56 0.80 -20.50
N ALA A 105 -1.86 -0.19 -21.35
CA ALA A 105 -1.39 -1.55 -21.16
C ALA A 105 0.14 -1.68 -21.31
N GLU A 106 0.71 -1.03 -22.32
CA GLU A 106 2.15 -1.10 -22.58
C GLU A 106 2.95 -0.39 -21.48
N SER A 107 2.55 0.82 -21.08
CA SER A 107 3.22 1.53 -19.99
C SER A 107 3.14 0.75 -18.68
N PHE A 108 2.01 0.07 -18.40
CA PHE A 108 1.87 -0.79 -17.23
C PHE A 108 2.71 -2.06 -17.29
N LEU A 109 2.91 -2.64 -18.49
CA LEU A 109 3.82 -3.75 -18.70
C LEU A 109 5.25 -3.36 -18.29
N TRP A 110 5.76 -2.25 -18.83
CA TRP A 110 7.09 -1.75 -18.49
C TRP A 110 7.20 -1.33 -17.02
N HIS A 111 6.13 -0.78 -16.44
CA HIS A 111 6.06 -0.52 -15.01
C HIS A 111 6.19 -1.81 -14.17
N CYS A 112 5.60 -2.93 -14.60
CA CYS A 112 5.65 -4.20 -13.84
C CYS A 112 6.92 -5.02 -14.05
N GLY A 113 7.56 -4.94 -15.23
CA GLY A 113 8.67 -5.85 -15.60
C GLY A 113 9.90 -5.19 -16.20
N GLY A 114 9.87 -3.87 -16.38
CA GLY A 114 10.92 -3.08 -17.04
C GLY A 114 11.77 -2.22 -16.14
N LEU A 115 11.33 -2.01 -14.90
CA LEU A 115 11.96 -1.08 -13.97
C LEU A 115 13.19 -1.69 -13.29
N THR A 116 14.05 -0.82 -12.79
CA THR A 116 15.32 -1.21 -12.16
C THR A 116 15.34 -0.86 -10.67
N GLY A 117 16.45 -1.18 -9.99
CA GLY A 117 16.63 -0.85 -8.57
C GLY A 117 16.46 0.64 -8.25
N ASP A 118 16.73 1.52 -9.22
CA ASP A 118 16.59 2.97 -9.06
C ASP A 118 15.12 3.41 -8.98
N ASP A 119 14.20 2.57 -9.43
CA ASP A 119 12.76 2.80 -9.40
C ASP A 119 12.09 2.17 -8.17
N PHE A 120 12.85 1.45 -7.33
CA PHE A 120 12.32 0.70 -6.21
C PHE A 120 12.60 1.36 -4.87
N ARG A 121 11.69 1.19 -3.91
CA ARG A 121 11.88 1.58 -2.52
C ARG A 121 11.47 0.47 -1.58
N LEU A 122 12.01 0.49 -0.36
CA LEU A 122 11.65 -0.46 0.67
C LEU A 122 10.60 0.18 1.56
N ALA A 123 9.39 -0.38 1.60
CA ALA A 123 8.28 0.19 2.35
C ALA A 123 7.76 -0.81 3.39
N CYS A 124 7.48 -0.35 4.61
CA CYS A 124 6.70 -1.14 5.55
C CYS A 124 5.22 -1.15 5.12
N LYS A 125 4.49 -2.21 5.45
CA LYS A 125 3.07 -2.36 5.06
C LYS A 125 2.19 -1.17 5.45
N PRO A 126 2.34 -0.54 6.64
CA PRO A 126 1.60 0.68 6.97
C PRO A 126 1.90 1.84 6.01
N CYS A 127 3.17 2.18 5.78
CA CYS A 127 3.57 3.29 4.92
C CYS A 127 3.16 3.07 3.47
N HIS A 128 3.30 1.86 2.93
CA HIS A 128 2.83 1.53 1.58
C HIS A 128 1.32 1.76 1.45
N LYS A 129 0.51 1.29 2.42
CA LYS A 129 -0.94 1.55 2.47
C LYS A 129 -1.28 3.03 2.62
N THR A 130 -0.46 3.79 3.34
CA THR A 130 -0.62 5.25 3.48
C THR A 130 -0.35 5.94 2.16
N ARG A 131 0.72 5.57 1.44
CA ARG A 131 1.01 6.10 0.11
C ARG A 131 -0.12 5.83 -0.87
N SER A 132 -0.62 4.60 -0.95
CA SER A 132 -1.76 4.29 -1.83
C SER A 132 -3.02 5.08 -1.47
N TYR A 133 -3.25 5.35 -0.17
CA TYR A 133 -4.37 6.17 0.27
C TYR A 133 -4.19 7.63 -0.16
N GLN A 134 -3.02 8.21 0.10
CA GLN A 134 -2.66 9.57 -0.30
C GLN A 134 -2.89 9.79 -1.79
N GLN A 135 -2.45 8.86 -2.65
CA GLN A 135 -2.63 8.98 -4.10
C GLN A 135 -4.10 9.03 -4.51
N ARG A 136 -4.95 8.26 -3.84
CA ARG A 136 -6.38 8.24 -4.12
C ARG A 136 -7.11 9.50 -3.62
N THR A 137 -6.66 10.09 -2.52
CA THR A 137 -7.35 11.22 -1.88
C THR A 137 -6.72 12.57 -2.15
N GLY A 138 -5.52 12.61 -2.71
CA GLY A 138 -4.67 13.79 -2.72
C GLY A 138 -4.11 14.11 -1.32
N GLY A 139 -3.40 15.24 -1.23
CA GLY A 139 -2.80 15.75 0.00
C GLY A 139 -1.38 15.26 0.27
N SER A 140 -0.87 15.61 1.45
CA SER A 140 0.47 15.24 1.92
C SER A 140 0.51 13.80 2.46
N PHE A 141 1.71 13.21 2.51
CA PHE A 141 1.89 11.89 3.12
C PHE A 141 1.52 11.89 4.60
N GLU A 142 1.77 13.00 5.29
CA GLU A 142 1.47 13.18 6.72
C GLU A 142 -0.04 13.17 6.97
N GLU A 143 -0.81 13.93 6.20
CA GLU A 143 -2.28 13.92 6.30
C GLU A 143 -2.85 12.54 6.01
N ALA A 144 -2.30 11.83 5.01
CA ALA A 144 -2.68 10.46 4.72
C ALA A 144 -2.31 9.52 5.87
N HIS A 145 -1.16 9.73 6.52
CA HIS A 145 -0.70 8.94 7.65
C HIS A 145 -1.67 9.06 8.82
N ILE A 146 -2.00 10.29 9.22
CA ILE A 146 -2.97 10.60 10.27
C ILE A 146 -4.34 10.02 9.92
N ALA A 147 -4.83 10.19 8.69
CA ALA A 147 -6.10 9.62 8.26
C ALA A 147 -6.12 8.08 8.36
N LYS A 148 -5.00 7.42 8.05
CA LYS A 148 -4.87 5.96 8.16
C LYS A 148 -4.79 5.50 9.61
N GLN A 149 -4.14 6.25 10.50
CA GLN A 149 -4.16 5.98 11.93
C GLN A 149 -5.58 6.10 12.48
N ALA A 150 -6.32 7.16 12.16
CA ALA A 150 -7.71 7.34 12.57
C ALA A 150 -8.62 6.18 12.08
N ILE A 151 -8.44 5.73 10.83
CA ILE A 151 -9.15 4.55 10.29
C ILE A 151 -8.78 3.27 11.08
N ALA A 152 -7.51 3.10 11.46
CA ALA A 152 -7.07 1.93 12.21
C ALA A 152 -7.68 1.90 13.62
N ILE A 153 -7.69 3.05 14.31
CA ILE A 153 -8.32 3.22 15.62
C ILE A 153 -9.81 2.90 15.53
N GLN A 154 -10.51 3.46 14.54
CA GLN A 154 -11.96 3.26 14.36
C GLN A 154 -12.34 1.82 14.00
N LYS A 155 -11.44 1.04 13.39
CA LYS A 155 -11.68 -0.37 13.08
C LYS A 155 -11.69 -1.26 14.32
N VAL A 156 -11.06 -0.83 15.41
CA VAL A 156 -11.15 -1.52 16.70
C VAL A 156 -12.50 -1.19 17.30
N LYS A 157 -13.29 -2.21 17.68
CA LYS A 157 -14.63 -2.00 18.24
C LYS A 157 -14.55 -1.14 19.52
N GLY A 158 -15.14 0.05 19.46
CA GLY A 158 -15.09 1.05 20.54
C GLY A 158 -13.71 1.69 20.75
N GLY A 159 -12.77 1.46 19.83
CA GLY A 159 -11.41 1.97 19.93
C GLY A 159 -11.33 3.49 19.77
N ASP A 160 -12.15 4.08 18.89
CA ASP A 160 -12.25 5.53 18.70
C ASP A 160 -12.78 6.24 19.95
N VAL A 161 -13.80 5.69 20.61
CA VAL A 161 -14.35 6.21 21.88
C VAL A 161 -13.27 6.21 22.97
N LYS A 162 -12.66 5.04 23.23
CA LYS A 162 -11.62 4.90 24.26
C LYS A 162 -10.40 5.78 23.99
N TRP A 163 -10.01 5.93 22.72
CA TRP A 163 -8.86 6.73 22.33
C TRP A 163 -9.10 8.22 22.58
N LEU A 164 -10.31 8.72 22.31
CA LEU A 164 -10.72 10.10 22.58
C LEU A 164 -10.85 10.36 24.09
N GLU A 165 -11.50 9.47 24.84
CA GLU A 165 -11.64 9.59 26.29
C GLU A 165 -10.30 9.61 27.02
N ALA A 166 -9.34 8.78 26.58
CA ALA A 166 -7.98 8.77 27.14
C ALA A 166 -7.17 10.05 26.87
N ARG A 167 -7.71 10.98 26.05
CA ARG A 167 -7.14 12.29 25.72
C ARG A 167 -8.04 13.44 26.16
N ASP A 168 -8.96 13.15 27.07
CA ASP A 168 -9.94 14.09 27.62
C ASP A 168 -10.83 14.75 26.54
N VAL A 169 -11.06 14.06 25.41
CA VAL A 169 -11.96 14.52 24.33
C VAL A 169 -13.29 13.80 24.44
N LEU A 170 -14.38 14.55 24.59
CA LEU A 170 -15.74 14.00 24.60
C LEU A 170 -16.08 13.38 23.23
N PRO A 171 -16.37 12.06 23.16
CA PRO A 171 -16.63 11.39 21.89
C PRO A 171 -17.92 11.88 21.23
N GLY A 172 -17.83 12.22 19.94
CA GLY A 172 -18.97 12.62 19.13
C GLY A 172 -20.01 11.51 18.94
N LYS A 173 -21.25 11.92 18.68
CA LYS A 173 -22.42 11.03 18.60
C LYS A 173 -22.33 9.96 17.52
N ASN A 174 -21.64 10.24 16.40
CA ASN A 174 -21.51 9.31 15.29
C ASN A 174 -20.06 9.07 14.86
N ALA A 175 -19.85 7.97 14.14
CA ALA A 175 -18.53 7.50 13.74
C ALA A 175 -17.77 8.49 12.83
N LYS A 176 -18.48 9.27 12.00
CA LYS A 176 -17.86 10.27 11.13
C LYS A 176 -17.28 11.42 11.95
N ILE A 177 -18.04 11.92 12.93
CA ILE A 177 -17.59 12.98 13.84
C ILE A 177 -16.38 12.49 14.65
N ARG A 178 -16.46 11.29 15.25
CA ARG A 178 -15.34 10.76 16.03
C ARG A 178 -14.08 10.57 15.21
N LYS A 179 -14.19 10.12 13.95
CA LYS A 179 -13.04 10.03 13.05
C LYS A 179 -12.40 11.40 12.83
N GLN A 180 -13.19 12.45 12.64
CA GLN A 180 -12.66 13.82 12.49
C GLN A 180 -11.98 14.28 13.78
N GLN A 181 -12.60 14.07 14.95
CA GLN A 181 -12.00 14.39 16.25
C GLN A 181 -10.65 13.69 16.46
N VAL A 182 -10.53 12.41 16.07
CA VAL A 182 -9.26 11.67 16.13
C VAL A 182 -8.22 12.29 15.19
N ILE A 183 -8.61 12.67 13.96
CA ILE A 183 -7.71 13.33 13.00
C ILE A 183 -7.21 14.67 13.56
N ASP A 184 -8.12 15.51 14.06
CA ASP A 184 -7.78 16.83 14.58
C ASP A 184 -6.84 16.71 15.78
N LYS A 185 -7.13 15.77 16.70
CA LYS A 185 -6.29 15.52 17.86
C LYS A 185 -4.90 14.99 17.50
N LEU A 186 -4.81 14.09 16.52
CA LEU A 186 -3.52 13.62 16.00
C LEU A 186 -2.71 14.76 15.35
N LYS A 187 -3.36 15.68 14.63
CA LYS A 187 -2.69 16.84 14.03
C LYS A 187 -2.14 17.80 15.09
N GLU A 188 -2.91 18.06 16.14
CA GLU A 188 -2.47 18.84 17.30
C GLU A 188 -1.23 18.21 17.95
N GLU A 189 -1.27 16.90 18.22
CA GLU A 189 -0.14 16.15 18.80
C GLU A 189 1.11 16.22 17.91
N THR A 190 0.94 16.15 16.59
CA THR A 190 2.07 16.21 15.64
C THR A 190 2.64 17.61 15.47
N SER A 191 1.83 18.66 15.64
CA SER A 191 2.24 20.06 15.49
C SER A 191 2.75 20.69 16.80
N GLY A 192 2.53 20.00 17.92
CA GLY A 192 2.84 20.45 19.27
C GLY A 192 4.10 19.85 19.91
N GLU A 193 4.84 18.97 19.22
CA GLU A 193 6.14 18.50 19.70
C GLU A 193 7.22 19.59 19.47
N PRO A 194 7.84 20.16 20.53
CA PRO A 194 9.03 20.98 20.35
C PRO A 194 10.19 20.07 19.91
N ASN A 195 10.90 20.48 18.86
CA ASN A 195 12.20 19.90 18.46
C ASN A 195 13.19 19.84 19.62
#